data_AF-A0AA36EAQ0-F1
#
_entry.id   AF-A0AA36EAQ0-F1
#
_cell.length_a   1.000
_cell.length_b   1.000
_cell.length_c   1.000
_cell.angle_alpha   90.00
_cell.angle_beta   90.00
_cell.angle_gamma   90.00
#
_symmetry.space_group_name_H-M   'P 1'
#
loop_
_entity.id
_entity.type
_entity.pdbx_description
1 polymer ?
#
loop_
_entity_poly.entity_id
_entity_poly.type
_entity_poly.pdbx_seq_one_letter_code
_entity_poly.pdbx_strand_id
1 'polypeptide(L)'
;MEQDVNLKEEMKESDDDFLESEEISHNKTEQNEETSPCVRTNKRIRCIDDVFYNAVGLVTECLKEISKDLSQGIKFDMKINELSEKIPPKILMMNSLSQFEKLKALTKIRSDPINIQIFWQIEECNREV
;
A
#
# COMPACT_ATOMS: atom_id res chain seq x y z
N MET A 1 -37.95 -26.37 -4.45
CA MET A 1 -37.56 -26.53 -3.03
C MET A 1 -36.91 -25.24 -2.63
N GLU A 2 -37.69 -24.43 -1.90
CA GLU A 2 -37.20 -23.29 -1.12
C GLU A 2 -36.42 -23.80 0.10
N GLN A 3 -35.83 -22.86 0.84
CA GLN A 3 -35.28 -22.96 2.20
C GLN A 3 -33.81 -23.44 2.31
N ASP A 4 -32.95 -22.84 3.14
CA ASP A 4 -33.17 -21.78 4.13
C ASP A 4 -31.85 -21.08 4.50
N VAL A 5 -32.01 -19.82 4.86
CA VAL A 5 -31.09 -18.96 5.59
C VAL A 5 -30.95 -19.52 7.01
N ASN A 6 -29.74 -19.62 7.56
CA ASN A 6 -29.60 -19.71 9.01
C ASN A 6 -28.46 -18.82 9.51
N LEU A 7 -28.84 -17.68 10.06
CA LEU A 7 -28.06 -16.90 11.01
C LEU A 7 -27.83 -17.75 12.26
N LYS A 8 -26.61 -17.75 12.82
CA LYS A 8 -26.49 -17.73 14.27
C LYS A 8 -25.24 -16.96 14.72
N GLU A 9 -25.53 -15.77 15.21
CA GLU A 9 -24.70 -14.93 16.05
C GLU A 9 -25.00 -15.31 17.52
N GLU A 10 -23.97 -15.66 18.30
CA GLU A 10 -23.95 -15.80 19.77
C GLU A 10 -22.49 -15.47 20.15
N MET A 11 -22.08 -14.25 20.50
CA MET A 11 -22.36 -13.40 21.67
C MET A 11 -21.78 -13.94 23.00
N LYS A 12 -20.67 -13.31 23.45
CA LYS A 12 -20.15 -13.09 24.84
C LYS A 12 -19.89 -14.36 25.70
N GLU A 13 -18.88 -14.49 26.55
CA GLU A 13 -18.29 -13.66 27.61
C GLU A 13 -17.17 -14.50 28.28
N SER A 14 -16.45 -13.93 29.27
CA SER A 14 -15.72 -14.61 30.37
C SER A 14 -14.27 -15.07 30.07
N ASP A 15 -13.25 -14.77 30.87
CA ASP A 15 -13.13 -13.95 32.08
C ASP A 15 -11.70 -13.40 32.21
N ASP A 16 -11.63 -12.19 32.73
CA ASP A 16 -10.45 -11.59 33.34
C ASP A 16 -10.11 -12.42 34.60
N ASP A 17 -8.92 -13.02 34.65
CA ASP A 17 -8.32 -13.45 35.93
C ASP A 17 -6.80 -13.34 35.83
N PHE A 18 -6.38 -12.08 35.87
CA PHE A 18 -5.03 -11.65 36.21
C PHE A 18 -4.79 -11.95 37.70
N LEU A 19 -4.50 -13.21 38.04
CA LEU A 19 -4.12 -13.59 39.41
C LEU A 19 -2.59 -13.61 39.57
N GLU A 20 -2.10 -12.42 39.92
CA GLU A 20 -1.12 -12.16 40.98
C GLU A 20 -0.61 -13.42 41.71
N SER A 21 0.60 -13.87 41.37
CA SER A 21 1.38 -14.76 42.23
C SER A 21 2.56 -13.97 42.77
N GLU A 22 2.24 -13.13 43.73
CA GLU A 22 3.18 -12.42 44.59
C GLU A 22 3.63 -13.40 45.69
N GLU A 23 4.71 -14.15 45.47
CA GLU A 23 5.37 -14.89 46.56
C GLU A 23 6.59 -14.11 47.04
N ILE A 24 6.31 -13.28 48.05
CA ILE A 24 7.27 -12.54 48.85
C ILE A 24 8.03 -13.52 49.74
N SER A 25 9.32 -13.71 49.49
CA SER A 25 10.27 -14.25 50.47
C SER A 25 11.25 -13.16 50.88
N HIS A 26 10.82 -12.36 51.85
CA HIS A 26 11.69 -11.40 52.55
C HIS A 26 12.35 -12.09 53.72
N ASN A 27 13.69 -12.26 53.69
CA ASN A 27 14.60 -11.99 54.83
C ASN A 27 16.02 -12.58 54.65
N LYS A 28 17.00 -11.74 54.26
CA LYS A 28 18.20 -11.54 55.08
C LYS A 28 18.99 -10.30 54.69
N THR A 29 19.04 -9.39 55.64
CA THR A 29 19.90 -8.21 55.71
C THR A 29 21.35 -8.63 55.92
N GLU A 30 22.24 -8.30 54.99
CA GLU A 30 23.65 -8.05 55.29
C GLU A 30 24.03 -6.71 54.66
N GLN A 31 24.08 -5.69 55.53
CA GLN A 31 24.60 -4.37 55.23
C GLN A 31 26.11 -4.47 55.06
N ASN A 32 26.60 -4.36 53.82
CA ASN A 32 27.97 -3.98 53.56
C ASN A 32 27.94 -2.58 52.95
N GLU A 33 28.19 -1.58 53.80
CA GLU A 33 28.57 -0.24 53.39
C GLU A 33 29.94 -0.32 52.69
N GLU A 34 29.95 -0.37 51.37
CA GLU A 34 31.10 0.07 50.60
C GLU A 34 30.66 1.20 49.67
N THR A 35 31.08 2.40 50.06
CA THR A 35 30.81 3.65 49.37
C THR A 35 31.60 3.66 48.06
N SER A 36 30.99 3.21 46.98
CA SER A 36 31.46 3.52 45.63
C SER A 36 30.62 4.66 45.06
N PRO A 37 31.21 5.78 44.61
CA PRO A 37 30.43 6.81 43.96
C PRO A 37 29.87 6.18 42.68
N CYS A 38 28.56 6.04 42.67
CA CYS A 38 27.77 5.82 41.47
C CYS A 38 28.06 6.96 40.49
N VAL A 39 29.13 6.85 39.71
CA VAL A 39 29.23 7.58 38.45
C VAL A 39 28.47 6.74 37.42
N ARG A 40 27.14 6.71 37.56
CA ARG A 40 26.26 6.43 36.42
C ARG A 40 26.54 7.52 35.39
N THR A 41 27.47 7.27 34.49
CA THR A 41 27.61 8.04 33.28
C THR A 41 26.41 7.72 32.39
N ASN A 42 25.27 8.35 32.67
CA ASN A 42 24.15 8.45 31.73
C ASN A 42 24.54 9.38 30.56
N LYS A 43 25.57 9.01 29.81
CA LYS A 43 26.04 9.70 28.60
C LYS A 43 26.08 8.73 27.43
N ARG A 44 24.94 8.13 27.08
CA ARG A 44 24.76 7.45 25.78
C ARG A 44 23.38 7.70 25.13
N ILE A 45 22.64 8.72 25.58
CA ILE A 45 21.28 8.94 25.07
C ILE A 45 21.27 9.94 23.90
N ARG A 46 22.19 10.92 23.87
CA ARG A 46 22.12 12.03 22.89
C ARG A 46 22.63 11.74 21.48
N CYS A 47 23.36 10.64 21.25
CA CYS A 47 23.96 10.35 19.94
C CYS A 47 23.09 9.42 19.08
N ILE A 48 22.14 8.72 19.70
CA ILE A 48 21.24 7.79 19.02
C ILE A 48 20.10 8.56 18.36
N ASP A 49 19.64 9.63 19.01
CA ASP A 49 18.53 10.46 18.54
C ASP A 49 18.80 11.01 17.13
N ASP A 50 19.95 11.64 16.89
CA ASP A 50 20.26 12.23 15.57
C ASP A 50 20.38 11.18 14.46
N VAL A 51 21.01 10.04 14.73
CA VAL A 51 21.15 8.93 13.77
C VAL A 51 19.79 8.29 13.50
N PHE A 52 18.96 8.13 14.54
CA PHE A 52 17.61 7.61 14.43
C PHE A 52 16.70 8.55 13.64
N TYR A 53 16.66 9.84 13.96
CA TYR A 53 15.88 10.82 13.20
C TYR A 53 16.33 10.94 11.75
N ASN A 54 17.65 10.84 11.48
CA ASN A 54 18.16 10.79 10.11
C ASN A 54 17.71 9.52 9.36
N ALA A 55 17.80 8.35 10.00
CA ALA A 55 17.32 7.10 9.42
C ALA A 55 15.80 7.13 9.15
N VAL A 56 15.02 7.67 10.09
CA VAL A 56 13.56 7.87 9.92
C VAL A 56 13.27 8.85 8.79
N GLY A 57 14.06 9.91 8.65
CA GLY A 57 13.97 10.87 7.54
C GLY A 57 14.15 10.18 6.19
N LEU A 58 15.23 9.40 6.02
CA LEU A 58 15.51 8.65 4.79
C LEU A 58 14.39 7.65 4.46
N VAL A 59 13.91 6.89 5.45
CA VAL A 59 12.77 5.97 5.26
C VAL A 59 11.52 6.72 4.80
N THR A 60 11.24 7.87 5.42
CA THR A 60 10.08 8.69 5.06
C THR A 60 10.19 9.23 3.63
N GLU A 61 11.38 9.63 3.20
CA GLU A 61 11.63 10.07 1.82
C GLU A 61 11.45 8.92 0.81
N CYS A 62 12.02 7.75 1.08
CA CYS A 62 11.81 6.56 0.24
C CYS A 62 10.33 6.19 0.15
N LEU A 63 9.58 6.25 1.26
CA LEU A 63 8.13 6.00 1.26
C LEU A 63 7.36 7.01 0.42
N LYS A 64 7.74 8.30 0.47
CA LYS A 64 7.13 9.33 -0.38
C LYS A 64 7.36 9.05 -1.86
N GLU A 65 8.57 8.64 -2.24
CA GLU A 65 8.91 8.30 -3.62
C GLU A 65 8.12 7.09 -4.12
N ILE A 66 8.13 5.98 -3.36
CA ILE A 66 7.36 4.78 -3.70
C ILE A 66 5.86 5.09 -3.78
N SER A 67 5.34 5.90 -2.85
CA SER A 67 3.94 6.32 -2.86
C SER A 67 3.59 7.13 -4.11
N LYS A 68 4.48 8.03 -4.54
CA LYS A 68 4.31 8.81 -5.76
C LYS A 68 4.27 7.90 -6.99
N ASP A 69 5.21 6.97 -7.12
CA ASP A 69 5.26 6.04 -8.25
C ASP A 69 4.03 5.14 -8.31
N LEU A 70 3.60 4.60 -7.16
CA LEU A 70 2.37 3.82 -7.06
C LEU A 70 1.14 4.66 -7.47
N SER A 71 1.07 5.92 -7.01
CA SER A 71 -0.03 6.81 -7.37
C SER A 71 -0.07 7.10 -8.88
N GLN A 72 1.09 7.16 -9.54
CA GLN A 72 1.18 7.31 -10.99
C GLN A 72 0.75 6.04 -11.72
N GLY A 73 1.17 4.86 -11.24
CA GLY A 73 0.71 3.57 -11.77
C GLY A 73 -0.80 3.40 -11.70
N ILE A 74 -1.42 3.71 -10.55
CA ILE A 74 -2.88 3.64 -10.39
C ILE A 74 -3.60 4.60 -11.36
N LYS A 75 -3.10 5.83 -11.50
CA LYS A 75 -3.65 6.80 -12.47
C LYS A 75 -3.54 6.29 -13.90
N PHE A 76 -2.43 5.65 -14.25
CA PHE A 76 -2.22 5.04 -15.55
C PHE A 76 -3.25 3.94 -15.82
N ASP A 77 -3.40 3.00 -14.88
CA ASP A 77 -4.35 1.89 -15.01
C ASP A 77 -5.80 2.37 -15.11
N MET A 78 -6.19 3.39 -14.33
CA MET A 78 -7.52 4.02 -14.45
C MET A 78 -7.75 4.59 -15.85
N LYS A 79 -6.76 5.31 -16.41
CA LYS A 79 -6.88 5.88 -17.76
C LYS A 79 -6.95 4.79 -18.83
N ILE A 80 -6.14 3.75 -18.71
CA ILE A 80 -6.20 2.58 -19.60
C ILE A 80 -7.58 1.95 -19.58
N ASN A 81 -8.14 1.71 -18.38
CA ASN A 81 -9.47 1.11 -18.25
C ASN A 81 -10.54 1.99 -18.90
N GLU A 82 -10.52 3.30 -18.63
CA GLU A 82 -11.44 4.25 -19.26
C GLU A 82 -11.35 4.23 -20.79
N LEU A 83 -10.13 4.23 -21.33
CA LEU A 83 -9.90 4.19 -22.77
C LEU A 83 -10.23 2.83 -23.39
N SER A 84 -10.07 1.74 -22.64
CA SER A 84 -10.38 0.38 -23.10
C SER A 84 -11.85 0.21 -23.46
N GLU A 85 -12.73 0.97 -22.81
CA GLU A 85 -14.17 0.99 -23.09
C GLU A 85 -14.50 1.91 -24.27
N LYS A 86 -13.79 3.03 -24.42
CA LYS A 86 -14.09 4.08 -25.40
C LYS A 86 -13.50 3.83 -26.80
N ILE A 87 -12.31 3.24 -26.88
CA ILE A 87 -11.59 3.07 -28.15
C ILE A 87 -12.24 2.02 -29.08
N PRO A 88 -12.67 0.83 -28.62
CA PRO A 88 -13.22 -0.19 -29.51
C PRO A 88 -14.46 0.28 -30.31
N PRO A 89 -15.47 0.93 -29.70
CA PRO A 89 -16.60 1.49 -30.44
C PRO A 89 -16.16 2.52 -31.47
N LYS A 90 -15.15 3.34 -31.14
CA LYS A 90 -14.64 4.39 -32.02
C LYS A 90 -14.00 3.82 -33.28
N ILE A 91 -13.19 2.77 -33.15
CA ILE A 91 -12.59 2.05 -34.29
C ILE A 91 -13.68 1.47 -35.20
N LEU A 92 -14.74 0.92 -34.61
CA LEU A 92 -15.85 0.35 -35.38
C LEU A 92 -16.57 1.40 -36.23
N MET A 93 -16.68 2.64 -35.74
CA MET A 93 -17.32 3.77 -36.44
C MET A 93 -16.44 4.43 -37.52
N MET A 94 -15.14 4.08 -37.62
CA MET A 94 -14.26 4.70 -38.63
C MET A 94 -14.59 4.23 -40.04
N ASN A 95 -15.03 5.13 -40.91
CA ASN A 95 -15.35 4.80 -42.31
C ASN A 95 -14.11 4.69 -43.21
N SER A 96 -12.97 5.21 -42.77
CA SER A 96 -11.69 5.17 -43.48
C SER A 96 -10.98 3.81 -43.42
N LEU A 97 -11.41 2.92 -42.52
CA LEU A 97 -10.80 1.60 -42.33
C LEU A 97 -11.67 0.51 -42.92
N SER A 98 -11.04 -0.45 -43.59
CA SER A 98 -11.68 -1.70 -44.00
C SER A 98 -12.06 -2.55 -42.78
N GLN A 99 -12.99 -3.49 -42.96
CA GLN A 99 -13.41 -4.41 -41.88
C GLN A 99 -12.24 -5.23 -41.32
N PHE A 100 -11.32 -5.64 -42.19
CA PHE A 100 -10.13 -6.38 -41.77
C PHE A 100 -9.18 -5.52 -40.93
N GLU A 101 -8.98 -4.26 -41.29
CA GLU A 101 -8.16 -3.32 -40.52
C GLU A 101 -8.79 -3.01 -39.17
N LYS A 102 -10.11 -2.82 -39.11
CA LYS A 102 -10.85 -2.68 -37.85
C LYS A 102 -10.62 -3.87 -36.94
N LEU A 103 -10.80 -5.09 -37.44
CA LEU A 103 -10.58 -6.31 -36.67
C LEU A 103 -9.14 -6.39 -36.17
N LYS A 104 -8.15 -6.12 -37.04
CA LYS A 104 -6.73 -6.12 -36.68
C LYS A 104 -6.41 -5.10 -35.59
N ALA A 105 -6.97 -3.89 -35.68
CA ALA A 105 -6.79 -2.85 -34.68
C ALA A 105 -7.41 -3.25 -33.33
N LEU A 106 -8.63 -3.78 -33.35
CA LEU A 106 -9.33 -4.28 -32.16
C LEU A 106 -8.57 -5.39 -31.46
N THR A 107 -7.99 -6.33 -32.21
CA THR A 107 -7.16 -7.40 -31.63
C THR A 107 -5.89 -6.83 -30.99
N LYS A 108 -5.22 -5.87 -31.64
CA LYS A 108 -4.00 -5.24 -31.11
C LYS A 108 -4.22 -4.48 -29.81
N ILE A 109 -5.32 -3.72 -29.70
CA ILE A 109 -5.61 -2.97 -28.48
C ILE A 109 -6.03 -3.88 -27.31
N ARG A 110 -6.60 -5.06 -27.60
CA ARG A 110 -6.94 -6.06 -26.58
C ARG A 110 -5.74 -6.86 -26.09
N SER A 111 -4.74 -7.07 -26.95
CA SER A 111 -3.57 -7.88 -26.59
C SER A 111 -2.62 -7.16 -25.64
N ASP A 112 -2.55 -5.82 -25.69
CA ASP A 112 -1.64 -5.04 -24.86
C ASP A 112 -2.27 -3.68 -24.49
N PRO A 113 -2.43 -3.38 -23.18
CA PRO A 113 -2.88 -2.09 -22.69
C PRO A 113 -2.10 -0.89 -23.22
N ILE A 114 -0.80 -1.03 -23.49
CA ILE A 114 0.03 0.05 -24.03
C ILE A 114 -0.49 0.51 -25.40
N ASN A 115 -1.03 -0.41 -26.21
CA ASN A 115 -1.58 -0.06 -27.52
C ASN A 115 -2.83 0.84 -27.42
N ILE A 116 -3.59 0.76 -26.33
CA ILE A 116 -4.73 1.66 -26.05
C ILE A 116 -4.21 3.10 -25.88
N GLN A 117 -3.14 3.28 -25.11
CA GLN A 117 -2.53 4.59 -24.92
C GLN A 117 -1.95 5.16 -26.23
N ILE A 118 -1.20 4.36 -26.98
CA ILE A 118 -0.59 4.78 -28.26
C ILE A 118 -1.69 5.20 -29.24
N PHE A 119 -2.76 4.41 -29.36
CA PHE A 119 -3.88 4.73 -30.25
C PHE A 119 -4.52 6.08 -29.88
N TRP A 120 -4.76 6.30 -28.58
CA TRP A 120 -5.36 7.53 -28.10
C TRP A 120 -4.49 8.76 -28.36
N GLN A 121 -3.17 8.66 -28.13
CA GLN A 121 -2.22 9.74 -28.39
C GLN A 121 -2.15 10.13 -29.86
N ILE A 122 -2.12 9.13 -30.77
CA ILE A 122 -2.14 9.39 -32.22
C ILE A 122 -3.43 10.14 -32.60
N GLU A 123 -4.56 9.77 -32.00
CA GLU A 123 -5.82 10.45 -32.27
C GLU A 123 -5.89 11.87 -31.68
N GLU A 124 -5.34 12.11 -30.48
CA GLU A 124 -5.21 13.46 -29.91
C GLU A 124 -4.38 14.38 -30.82
N CYS A 125 -3.21 13.94 -31.30
CA CYS A 125 -2.38 14.73 -32.22
C CYS A 125 -3.11 15.11 -33.52
N ASN A 126 -4.05 14.29 -33.98
CA ASN A 126 -4.84 14.56 -35.19
C ASN A 126 -6.10 15.43 -34.93
N ARG A 127 -6.44 15.71 -33.67
CA ARG A 127 -7.59 16.56 -33.29
C ARG A 127 -7.23 18.03 -33.10
N GLU A 128 -5.96 18.35 -32.95
CA GLU A 128 -5.47 19.73 -32.73
C GLU A 128 -5.26 20.52 -34.04
N VAL A 129 -5.94 20.14 -35.14
CA VAL A 129 -5.83 20.80 -36.45
C VAL A 129 -7.18 21.33 -36.91
#